data_AF-A0A2M7L2N8-F1
#
_entry.id   AF-A0A2M7L2N8-F1
#
_cell.length_a   1.000
_cell.length_b   1.000
_cell.length_c   1.000
_cell.angle_alpha   90.00
_cell.angle_beta   90.00
_cell.angle_gamma   90.00
#
_symmetry.space_group_name_H-M   'P 1'
#
loop_
_entity.id
_entity.type
_entity.pdbx_description
1 polymer ?
#
loop_
_entity_poly.entity_id
_entity_poly.type
_entity_poly.pdbx_seq_one_letter_code
_entity_poly.pdbx_strand_id
1 'polypeptide(L)'
;MSAIKDSIDVFMYGYADLVGTLFFTGKTFTFSYAPGWIDRGYPISPFMPLEEGAFYSQGLHPIFSDVAPDRWGRKLIERKLA
;
A
#
# COMPACT_ATOMS: atom_id res chain seq x y z
N MET A 1 22.98 -11.48 0.45
CA MET A 1 22.08 -10.88 1.44
C MET A 1 20.93 -10.23 0.70
N SER A 2 19.83 -10.97 0.46
CA SER A 2 18.64 -10.38 -0.14
C SER A 2 17.81 -9.80 1.00
N ALA A 3 17.76 -8.47 1.13
CA ALA A 3 16.81 -7.84 2.03
C ALA A 3 15.41 -8.24 1.56
N ILE A 4 14.64 -8.90 2.42
CA ILE A 4 13.23 -9.15 2.15
C ILE A 4 12.59 -7.77 1.94
N LYS A 5 12.27 -7.44 0.68
CA LYS A 5 11.44 -6.29 0.34
C LYS A 5 10.02 -6.75 0.62
N ASP A 6 9.45 -6.29 1.73
CA ASP A 6 8.03 -6.49 1.99
C ASP A 6 7.25 -5.61 1.02
N SER A 7 6.69 -6.22 -0.01
CA SER A 7 5.83 -5.55 -1.00
C SER A 7 4.44 -6.14 -0.98
N ILE A 8 3.44 -5.27 -1.07
CA ILE A 8 2.03 -5.62 -1.10
C ILE A 8 1.42 -4.98 -2.34
N ASP A 9 0.87 -5.80 -3.22
CA ASP A 9 0.09 -5.32 -4.35
C ASP A 9 -1.27 -4.81 -3.87
N VAL A 10 -1.64 -3.63 -4.38
CA VAL A 10 -2.88 -2.92 -4.05
C VAL A 10 -3.83 -3.11 -5.21
N PHE A 11 -5.01 -3.66 -4.92
CA PHE A 11 -6.05 -3.94 -5.91
C PHE A 11 -7.32 -3.15 -5.62
N MET A 12 -8.05 -2.84 -6.69
CA MET A 12 -9.39 -2.26 -6.58
C MET A 12 -10.47 -3.31 -6.86
N TYR A 13 -11.47 -3.35 -5.98
CA TYR A 13 -12.58 -4.30 -6.08
C TYR A 13 -13.51 -3.95 -7.25
N GLY A 14 -14.00 -4.98 -7.94
CA GLY A 14 -14.83 -4.88 -9.16
C GLY A 14 -14.24 -5.70 -10.31
N TYR A 15 -12.94 -5.54 -10.56
CA TYR A 15 -12.22 -6.26 -11.62
C TYR A 15 -10.90 -6.89 -11.17
N ALA A 16 -10.55 -6.78 -9.88
CA ALA A 16 -9.22 -7.12 -9.39
C ALA A 16 -8.11 -6.41 -10.18
N ASP A 17 -8.37 -5.17 -10.60
CA ASP A 17 -7.39 -4.35 -11.30
C ASP A 17 -6.25 -3.99 -10.34
N LEU A 18 -5.03 -4.27 -10.79
CA LEU A 18 -3.83 -3.86 -10.08
C LEU A 18 -3.72 -2.34 -10.15
N VAL A 19 -3.84 -1.70 -8.99
CA VAL A 19 -3.72 -0.25 -8.84
C VAL A 19 -2.27 0.15 -8.72
N GLY A 20 -1.48 -0.64 -8.01
CA GLY A 20 -0.07 -0.35 -7.76
C GLY A 20 0.52 -1.27 -6.71
N THR A 21 1.73 -0.94 -6.26
CA THR A 21 2.44 -1.73 -5.26
C THR A 21 2.94 -0.82 -4.14
N LEU A 22 2.65 -1.23 -2.91
CA LEU A 22 3.19 -0.64 -1.68
C LEU A 22 4.44 -1.42 -1.27
N PHE A 23 5.53 -0.73 -1.03
CA PHE A 23 6.81 -1.27 -0.60
C PHE A 23 7.19 -0.73 0.76
N PHE A 24 7.78 -1.59 1.59
CA PHE A 24 8.38 -1.22 2.86
C PHE A 24 9.86 -1.60 2.89
N THR A 25 10.70 -0.65 3.31
CA THR A 25 12.17 -0.83 3.39
C THR A 25 12.68 -0.99 4.82
N GLY A 26 11.79 -1.26 5.79
CA GLY A 26 12.12 -1.30 7.21
C GLY A 26 12.01 0.06 7.93
N LYS A 27 11.99 1.16 7.18
CA LYS A 27 11.88 2.54 7.72
C LYS A 27 10.89 3.41 6.97
N THR A 28 10.82 3.26 5.65
CA THR A 28 9.98 4.11 4.80
C THR A 28 9.02 3.25 4.00
N PHE A 29 7.84 3.81 3.74
CA PHE A 29 6.88 3.26 2.80
C PHE A 29 6.99 4.01 1.47
N THR A 30 6.93 3.25 0.38
CA THR A 30 6.81 3.79 -0.97
C THR A 30 5.63 3.16 -1.68
N PHE A 31 4.81 3.97 -2.35
CA PHE A 31 3.73 3.48 -3.19
C PHE A 31 3.92 3.94 -4.63
N SER A 32 3.76 3.04 -5.58
CA SER A 32 3.82 3.33 -7.02
C SER A 32 2.57 2.80 -7.70
N TYR A 33 1.94 3.63 -8.52
CA TYR A 33 0.85 3.18 -9.38
C TYR A 33 1.37 2.21 -10.45
N ALA A 34 0.55 1.22 -10.79
CA ALA A 34 0.81 0.36 -11.92
C ALA A 34 0.62 1.16 -13.22
N PRO A 35 1.46 0.97 -14.26
CA PRO A 35 1.32 1.71 -15.53
C PRO A 35 -0.09 1.61 -16.11
N GLY A 36 -0.68 0.40 -16.11
CA GLY A 36 -2.04 0.19 -16.59
C GLY A 36 -3.11 0.93 -15.79
N TRP A 37 -2.86 1.25 -14.51
CA TRP A 37 -3.75 2.07 -13.69
C TRP A 37 -3.55 3.57 -13.96
N ILE A 38 -2.32 4.00 -14.25
CA ILE A 38 -2.04 5.37 -14.67
C ILE A 38 -2.83 5.73 -15.94
N ASP A 39 -2.90 4.79 -16.88
CA ASP A 39 -3.56 5.02 -18.17
C ASP A 39 -5.09 5.14 -18.08
N ARG A 40 -5.74 4.37 -17.19
CA ARG A 40 -7.21 4.18 -17.21
C ARG A 40 -7.91 4.36 -15.87
N GLY A 41 -7.13 4.50 -14.80
CA GLY A 41 -7.62 4.54 -13.43
C GLY A 41 -7.83 5.96 -12.95
N TYR A 42 -7.69 6.14 -11.64
CA TYR A 42 -7.84 7.40 -10.96
C TYR A 42 -6.98 7.44 -9.69
N PRO A 43 -6.68 8.64 -9.15
CA PRO A 43 -5.95 8.77 -7.90
C PRO A 43 -6.68 8.09 -6.73
N ILE A 44 -5.99 7.23 -5.96
CA ILE A 44 -6.58 6.61 -4.75
C ILE A 44 -6.63 7.56 -3.55
N SER A 45 -5.92 8.68 -3.64
CA SER A 45 -5.87 9.72 -2.61
C SER A 45 -5.67 11.07 -3.29
N PRO A 46 -6.30 12.16 -2.80
CA PRO A 46 -6.03 13.52 -3.27
C PRO A 46 -4.55 13.93 -3.17
N PHE A 47 -3.80 13.29 -2.27
CA PHE A 47 -2.37 13.55 -2.04
C PHE A 47 -1.44 12.60 -2.82
N MET A 48 -2.00 11.73 -3.66
CA MET A 48 -1.25 10.80 -4.52
C MET A 48 -1.79 10.92 -5.95
N PRO A 49 -1.50 12.03 -6.66
CA PRO A 49 -1.95 12.23 -8.03
C PRO A 49 -1.51 11.06 -8.94
N LEU A 50 -2.22 10.83 -10.03
CA LEU A 50 -1.97 9.70 -10.91
C LEU A 50 -0.76 10.01 -11.83
N GLU A 51 0.43 9.69 -11.36
CA GLU A 51 1.70 9.97 -12.06
C GLU A 51 2.68 8.80 -11.94
N GLU A 52 3.66 8.77 -12.84
CA GLU A 52 4.77 7.83 -12.77
C GLU A 52 5.69 8.15 -11.58
N GLY A 53 6.26 7.10 -10.98
CA GLY A 53 7.20 7.22 -9.86
C GLY A 53 6.67 6.64 -8.57
N ALA A 54 7.23 7.08 -7.44
CA ALA A 54 6.90 6.58 -6.12
C ALA A 54 6.55 7.73 -5.16
N PHE A 55 5.48 7.55 -4.40
CA PHE A 55 5.13 8.39 -3.26
C PHE A 55 5.86 7.89 -2.03
N TYR A 56 6.62 8.75 -1.36
CA TYR A 56 7.42 8.41 -0.20
C TYR A 56 6.77 8.88 1.10
N SER A 57 6.79 8.04 2.13
CA SER A 57 6.33 8.41 3.46
C SER A 57 7.16 7.75 4.56
N GLN A 58 7.40 8.46 5.65
CA GLN A 58 8.09 7.95 6.85
C GLN A 58 7.21 7.00 7.68
N GLY A 59 5.90 6.97 7.42
CA GLY A 59 4.94 6.04 8.02
C GLY A 59 3.95 5.52 6.98
N LEU A 60 3.12 4.55 7.36
CA LEU A 60 2.08 4.07 6.47
C LEU A 60 1.07 5.20 6.20
N HIS A 61 0.88 5.56 4.93
CA HIS A 61 0.01 6.68 4.55
C HIS A 61 -1.43 6.43 5.02
N PRO A 62 -2.19 7.46 5.44
CA PRO A 62 -3.56 7.32 5.96
C PRO A 62 -4.49 6.45 5.11
N ILE A 63 -4.41 6.56 3.78
CA ILE A 63 -5.21 5.74 2.85
C ILE A 63 -5.07 4.23 3.08
N PHE A 64 -3.90 3.78 3.55
CA PHE A 64 -3.62 2.39 3.86
C PHE A 64 -3.74 2.09 5.36
N SER A 65 -3.44 3.05 6.24
CA SER A 65 -3.53 2.80 7.68
C SER A 65 -4.96 2.82 8.21
N ASP A 66 -5.88 3.50 7.52
CA ASP A 66 -7.29 3.62 7.95
C ASP A 66 -8.05 2.29 7.82
N VAL A 67 -7.64 1.44 6.86
CA VAL A 67 -8.16 0.07 6.72
C VAL A 67 -7.49 -0.93 7.67
N ALA A 68 -6.46 -0.51 8.41
CA ALA A 68 -5.77 -1.40 9.33
C ALA A 68 -6.68 -1.75 10.52
N PRO A 69 -6.54 -2.95 11.09
CA PRO A 69 -7.36 -3.37 12.22
C PRO A 69 -7.19 -2.42 13.40
N ASP A 70 -8.28 -2.26 14.16
CA ASP A 70 -8.29 -1.52 15.41
C ASP A 70 -7.41 -2.18 16.50
N ARG A 71 -7.36 -1.59 17.69
CA ARG A 71 -6.54 -2.12 18.79
C ARG A 71 -6.92 -3.54 19.19
N TRP A 72 -8.19 -3.92 19.11
CA TRP A 72 -8.64 -5.26 19.46
C TRP A 72 -8.31 -6.26 18.35
N GLY A 73 -8.57 -5.89 17.09
CA GLY A 73 -8.22 -6.68 15.92
C GLY A 73 -6.72 -6.94 15.82
N ARG A 74 -5.88 -5.94 16.10
CA ARG A 74 -4.41 -6.11 16.16
C ARG A 74 -4.00 -7.15 17.19
N LYS A 75 -4.54 -7.08 18.41
CA LYS A 75 -4.26 -8.07 19.46
C LYS A 75 -4.65 -9.48 19.06
N LEU A 76 -5.75 -9.65 18.32
CA LEU A 76 -6.18 -10.96 17.84
C LEU A 76 -5.20 -11.51 16.81
N ILE A 77 -4.73 -10.67 15.88
CA ILE A 77 -3.72 -11.04 14.87
C ILE A 77 -2.40 -11.40 15.54
N GLU A 78 -1.92 -10.59 16.49
CA GLU A 78 -0.68 -10.82 17.24
C GLU A 78 -0.71 -12.18 17.95
N ARG A 79 -1.83 -12.53 18.59
CA ARG A 79 -2.01 -13.85 19.25
C ARG A 79 -1.97 -15.04 18.29
N LYS A 80 -2.35 -14.84 17.03
CA LYS A 80 -2.34 -15.88 16.00
C LYS A 80 -0.96 -16.07 15.37
N LEU A 81 -0.15 -15.00 15.34
CA LEU A 81 1.19 -14.99 14.75
C LEU A 81 2.30 -15.34 15.74
N ALA A 82 2.01 -15.34 17.05
CA ALA A 82 2.88 -15.80 18.13
C ALA A 82 2.89 -17.33 18.24
#